data_AF-A0A4R0YMY7-F1
#
_entry.id   AF-A0A4R0YMY7-F1
#
_cell.length_a   1.000
_cell.length_b   1.000
_cell.length_c   1.000
_cell.angle_alpha   90.00
_cell.angle_beta   90.00
_cell.angle_gamma   90.00
#
_symmetry.space_group_name_H-M   'P 1'
#
loop_
_entity.id
_entity.type
_entity.pdbx_description
1 polymer ?
#
loop_
_entity_poly.entity_id
_entity_poly.type
_entity_poly.pdbx_seq_one_letter_code
_entity_poly.pdbx_strand_id
1 'polypeptide(L)'
;MAHDFSATARQLAPYNILGSPGQLVAIDGRCLSGKTSMGRFLAWHFNSSLIESDLFLKGNGEVDYRLGEIRRIINGRLKRGRSVFIEGITVLKTLQAIGRKPDVLVYVTRLNNPNYDSFDAVLTKYEQMFAPQAAANVVVEHAWTD
;
A
#
# COMPACT_ATOMS: atom_id res chain seq x y z
N MET A 1 -4.57 0.13 22.61
CA MET A 1 -5.92 0.31 22.04
C MET A 1 -5.91 -0.21 20.61
N ALA A 2 -6.93 -0.94 20.17
CA ALA A 2 -7.05 -1.31 18.75
C ALA A 2 -7.49 -0.07 17.96
N HIS A 3 -6.68 0.34 16.98
CA HIS A 3 -7.06 1.43 16.09
C HIS A 3 -8.26 1.00 15.23
N ASP A 4 -9.32 1.81 15.21
CA ASP A 4 -10.49 1.53 14.39
C ASP A 4 -10.24 1.98 12.94
N PHE A 5 -9.89 1.03 12.08
CA PHE A 5 -9.76 1.23 10.64
C PHE A 5 -11.08 1.00 9.88
N SER A 6 -12.20 0.81 10.57
CA SER A 6 -13.53 0.58 9.95
C SER A 6 -14.01 1.77 9.14
N ALA A 7 -13.57 2.99 9.49
CA ALA A 7 -13.81 4.18 8.66
C ALA A 7 -13.15 4.04 7.28
N THR A 8 -11.91 3.56 7.22
CA THR A 8 -11.21 3.30 5.95
C THR A 8 -11.90 2.20 5.16
N ALA A 9 -12.30 1.10 5.80
CA ALA A 9 -13.03 0.03 5.12
C ALA A 9 -14.34 0.53 4.49
N ARG A 10 -15.07 1.42 5.17
CA ARG A 10 -16.27 2.08 4.61
C ARG A 10 -15.96 2.95 3.38
N GLN A 11 -14.85 3.69 3.39
CA GLN A 11 -14.41 4.47 2.22
C GLN A 11 -14.04 3.58 1.02
N LEU A 12 -13.66 2.32 1.28
CA LEU A 12 -13.35 1.35 0.24
C LEU A 12 -14.56 0.59 -0.30
N ALA A 13 -15.72 0.69 0.35
CA ALA A 13 -16.94 0.00 -0.07
C ALA A 13 -17.36 0.27 -1.53
N PRO A 14 -17.26 1.51 -2.07
CA PRO A 14 -17.63 1.80 -3.46
C PRO A 14 -16.81 1.05 -4.52
N TYR A 15 -15.59 0.59 -4.18
CA TYR A 15 -14.73 -0.13 -5.12
C TYR A 15 -15.09 -1.62 -5.25
N ASN A 16 -16.03 -2.12 -4.44
CA ASN A 16 -16.55 -3.49 -4.50
C ASN A 16 -15.44 -4.57 -4.51
N ILE A 17 -14.49 -4.47 -3.59
CA ILE A 17 -13.30 -5.35 -3.49
C ILE A 17 -13.68 -6.83 -3.34
N LEU A 18 -14.79 -7.11 -2.65
CA LEU A 18 -15.31 -8.47 -2.43
C LEU A 18 -16.15 -8.99 -3.61
N GLY A 19 -16.88 -8.11 -4.30
CA GLY A 19 -17.78 -8.50 -5.38
C GLY A 19 -17.16 -8.46 -6.76
N SER A 20 -15.97 -7.86 -6.92
CA SER A 20 -15.27 -7.77 -8.19
C SER A 20 -14.17 -8.85 -8.27
N PRO A 21 -14.08 -9.61 -9.38
CA PRO A 21 -13.05 -10.63 -9.51
C PRO A 21 -11.68 -9.99 -9.68
N GLY A 22 -10.79 -10.22 -8.70
CA GLY A 22 -9.36 -9.96 -8.82
C GLY A 22 -8.98 -8.48 -8.91
N GLN A 23 -9.13 -7.75 -7.81
CA GLN A 23 -8.61 -6.37 -7.69
C GLN A 23 -7.23 -6.32 -7.05
N LEU A 24 -6.37 -5.45 -7.58
CA LEU A 24 -5.10 -5.05 -6.98
C LEU A 24 -5.27 -3.73 -6.24
N VAL A 25 -5.22 -3.79 -4.91
CA VAL A 25 -5.33 -2.61 -4.04
C VAL A 25 -3.94 -2.24 -3.51
N ALA A 26 -3.48 -1.02 -3.79
CA ALA A 26 -2.23 -0.48 -3.28
C ALA A 26 -2.47 0.42 -2.07
N ILE A 27 -1.62 0.29 -1.06
CA ILE A 27 -1.59 1.15 0.12
C ILE A 27 -0.21 1.80 0.21
N ASP A 28 -0.15 3.10 -0.06
CA ASP A 28 1.07 3.88 -0.13
C ASP A 28 1.14 4.90 1.01
N GLY A 29 2.30 5.51 1.21
CA GLY A 29 2.57 6.50 2.23
C GLY A 29 4.01 6.43 2.74
N ARG A 30 4.44 7.47 3.44
CA ARG A 30 5.78 7.52 4.03
C ARG A 30 5.97 6.50 5.17
N CYS A 31 7.21 6.37 5.63
CA CYS A 31 7.54 5.58 6.81
C CYS A 31 6.68 5.99 8.01
N LEU A 32 6.32 5.03 8.86
CA LEU A 32 5.55 5.23 10.09
C LEU A 32 4.16 5.86 9.94
N SER A 33 3.60 5.93 8.72
CA SER A 33 2.25 6.49 8.53
C SER A 33 1.10 5.58 8.99
N GLY A 34 1.40 4.32 9.38
CA GLY A 34 0.39 3.33 9.80
C GLY A 34 -0.09 2.39 8.70
N LYS A 35 0.48 2.48 7.48
CA LYS A 35 0.16 1.65 6.31
C LYS A 35 0.07 0.17 6.61
N THR A 36 1.09 -0.37 7.29
CA THR A 36 1.19 -1.82 7.55
C THR A 36 0.08 -2.28 8.49
N SER A 37 -0.18 -1.54 9.56
CA SER A 37 -1.28 -1.83 10.50
C SER A 37 -2.64 -1.75 9.80
N MET A 38 -2.87 -0.70 9.01
CA MET A 38 -4.10 -0.54 8.24
C MET A 38 -4.24 -1.63 7.17
N GLY A 39 -3.17 -1.94 6.44
CA GLY A 39 -3.15 -2.98 5.41
C GLY A 39 -3.48 -4.35 5.96
N ARG A 40 -2.94 -4.70 7.15
CA ARG A 40 -3.29 -5.95 7.85
C ARG A 40 -4.76 -6.00 8.21
N PHE A 41 -5.29 -4.91 8.77
CA PHE A 41 -6.72 -4.80 9.07
C PHE A 41 -7.58 -4.96 7.81
N LEU A 42 -7.28 -4.24 6.73
CA LEU A 42 -8.06 -4.28 5.49
C LEU A 42 -8.01 -5.65 4.84
N ALA A 43 -6.85 -6.29 4.81
CA ALA A 43 -6.71 -7.65 4.29
C ALA A 43 -7.53 -8.66 5.09
N TRP A 44 -7.53 -8.56 6.43
CA TRP A 44 -8.43 -9.35 7.28
C TRP A 44 -9.91 -9.04 6.99
N HIS A 45 -10.29 -7.76 6.98
CA HIS A 45 -11.66 -7.30 6.80
C HIS A 45 -12.25 -7.75 5.45
N PHE A 46 -11.46 -7.68 4.39
CA PHE A 46 -11.85 -8.09 3.04
C PHE A 46 -11.47 -9.53 2.69
N ASN A 47 -11.08 -10.36 3.68
CA ASN A 47 -10.70 -11.77 3.49
C ASN A 47 -9.73 -11.98 2.30
N SER A 48 -8.69 -11.14 2.24
CA SER A 48 -7.76 -11.03 1.12
C SER A 48 -6.31 -11.17 1.59
N SER A 49 -5.38 -11.40 0.67
CA SER A 49 -3.94 -11.45 1.00
C SER A 49 -3.34 -10.04 1.00
N LEU A 50 -2.38 -9.81 1.90
CA LEU A 50 -1.53 -8.62 1.93
C LEU A 50 -0.10 -8.97 1.53
N ILE A 51 0.51 -8.13 0.69
CA ILE A 51 1.93 -8.12 0.41
C ILE A 51 2.54 -6.92 1.14
N GLU A 52 3.25 -7.17 2.23
CA GLU A 52 4.11 -6.17 2.88
C GLU A 52 5.42 -6.11 2.09
N SER A 53 5.59 -5.07 1.27
CA SER A 53 6.73 -5.01 0.33
C SER A 53 8.09 -5.01 1.04
N ASP A 54 8.14 -4.55 2.29
CA ASP A 54 9.35 -4.56 3.12
C ASP A 54 9.90 -5.99 3.34
N LEU A 55 9.04 -7.01 3.35
CA LEU A 55 9.46 -8.43 3.44
C LEU A 55 10.20 -8.91 2.18
N PHE A 56 10.12 -8.15 1.09
CA PHE A 56 10.74 -8.44 -0.19
C PHE A 56 11.96 -7.56 -0.48
N LEU A 57 12.41 -6.73 0.46
CA LEU A 57 13.65 -5.97 0.31
C LEU A 57 14.85 -6.91 0.08
N LYS A 58 15.77 -6.49 -0.79
CA LYS A 58 17.00 -7.26 -1.08
C LYS A 58 18.08 -7.12 0.00
N GLY A 59 17.91 -6.20 0.94
CA GLY A 59 18.88 -5.98 2.03
C GLY A 59 20.16 -5.27 1.62
N ASN A 60 20.17 -4.58 0.48
CA ASN A 60 21.32 -3.84 -0.04
C ASN A 60 21.41 -2.38 0.47
N GLY A 61 20.63 -2.02 1.49
CA GLY A 61 20.54 -0.64 1.99
C GLY A 61 19.70 0.31 1.12
N GLU A 62 19.12 -0.18 0.04
CA GLU A 62 18.29 0.60 -0.88
C GLU A 62 16.83 0.15 -0.84
N VAL A 63 15.94 1.01 -1.37
CA VAL A 63 14.54 0.66 -1.65
C VAL A 63 14.47 -0.14 -2.95
N ASP A 64 15.01 -1.35 -2.91
CA ASP A 64 15.03 -2.34 -4.01
C ASP A 64 14.45 -3.68 -3.54
N TYR A 65 13.53 -4.22 -4.34
CA TYR A 65 12.67 -5.33 -3.97
C TYR A 65 12.90 -6.55 -4.87
N ARG A 66 12.60 -7.75 -4.36
CA ARG A 66 12.50 -9.00 -5.13
C ARG A 66 11.26 -8.97 -6.05
N LEU A 67 11.31 -8.16 -7.11
CA LEU A 67 10.19 -7.88 -8.02
C LEU A 67 9.59 -9.14 -8.66
N GLY A 68 10.41 -10.16 -8.93
CA GLY A 68 9.94 -11.44 -9.48
C GLY A 68 8.95 -12.16 -8.54
N GLU A 69 9.20 -12.11 -7.22
CA GLU A 69 8.34 -12.73 -6.21
C GLU A 69 7.02 -11.96 -6.05
N ILE A 70 7.10 -10.63 -5.94
CA ILE A 70 5.92 -9.75 -5.88
C ILE A 70 5.03 -9.97 -7.11
N ARG A 71 5.63 -9.93 -8.32
CA ARG A 71 4.92 -10.19 -9.59
C ARG A 71 4.25 -11.55 -9.59
N ARG A 72 4.93 -12.60 -9.13
CA ARG A 72 4.39 -13.97 -9.08
C ARG A 72 3.18 -14.06 -8.16
N ILE A 73 3.24 -13.47 -6.96
CA ILE A 73 2.13 -13.48 -5.99
C ILE A 73 0.92 -12.73 -6.54
N ILE A 74 1.12 -11.49 -7.02
CA ILE A 74 0.04 -10.66 -7.59
C ILE A 74 -0.61 -11.40 -8.77
N ASN A 75 0.18 -11.82 -9.75
CA ASN A 75 -0.35 -12.52 -10.93
C ASN A 75 -1.09 -13.80 -10.56
N GLY A 76 -0.59 -14.56 -9.57
CA GLY A 76 -1.23 -15.77 -9.10
C GLY A 76 -2.59 -15.55 -8.43
N ARG A 77 -2.76 -14.43 -7.70
CA ARG A 77 -4.04 -14.05 -7.09
C ARG A 77 -5.03 -13.58 -8.15
N LEU A 78 -4.62 -12.62 -8.97
CA LEU A 78 -5.48 -12.01 -9.99
C LEU A 78 -5.97 -13.04 -11.03
N LYS A 79 -5.11 -13.96 -11.49
CA LYS A 79 -5.52 -15.04 -12.42
C LYS A 79 -6.62 -15.95 -11.87
N ARG A 80 -6.80 -16.00 -10.54
CA ARG A 80 -7.85 -16.81 -9.87
C ARG A 80 -9.07 -15.96 -9.49
N GLY A 81 -9.17 -14.72 -9.98
CA GLY A 81 -10.22 -13.78 -9.59
C GLY A 81 -10.15 -13.37 -8.11
N ARG A 82 -8.99 -13.53 -7.45
CA ARG A 82 -8.81 -13.19 -6.04
C ARG A 82 -8.11 -11.85 -5.92
N SER A 83 -8.73 -10.92 -5.20
CA SER A 83 -8.14 -9.62 -4.88
C SER A 83 -6.87 -9.79 -4.04
N VAL A 84 -6.00 -8.78 -4.06
CA VAL A 84 -4.75 -8.76 -3.31
C VAL A 84 -4.39 -7.31 -2.95
N PHE A 85 -3.96 -7.12 -1.71
CA PHE A 85 -3.43 -5.86 -1.22
C PHE A 85 -1.90 -5.88 -1.31
N ILE A 86 -1.31 -4.73 -1.57
CA ILE A 86 0.13 -4.49 -1.44
C ILE A 86 0.37 -3.17 -0.73
N GLU A 87 1.28 -3.16 0.24
CA GLU A 87 1.65 -1.95 0.98
C GLU A 87 3.16 -1.71 0.92
N GLY A 88 3.54 -0.43 0.96
CA GLY A 88 4.94 -0.01 0.92
C GLY A 88 5.12 1.49 0.80
N ILE A 89 6.37 1.93 0.84
CA ILE A 89 6.74 3.35 0.74
C ILE A 89 6.97 3.84 -0.69
N THR A 90 7.00 2.91 -1.67
CA THR A 90 7.17 3.23 -3.11
C THR A 90 6.32 2.30 -3.99
N VAL A 91 5.08 2.01 -3.58
CA VAL A 91 4.26 0.95 -4.21
C VAL A 91 4.02 1.21 -5.69
N LEU A 92 3.77 2.46 -6.10
CA LEU A 92 3.56 2.77 -7.52
C LEU A 92 4.79 2.49 -8.39
N LYS A 93 5.99 2.79 -7.88
CA LYS A 93 7.25 2.44 -8.56
C LYS A 93 7.40 0.93 -8.68
N THR A 94 7.12 0.20 -7.59
CA THR A 94 7.17 -1.27 -7.57
C THR A 94 6.20 -1.89 -8.57
N LEU A 95 4.95 -1.39 -8.61
CA LEU A 95 3.92 -1.87 -9.52
C LEU A 95 4.26 -1.55 -10.99
N GLN A 96 4.74 -0.33 -11.27
CA GLN A 96 5.20 0.05 -12.60
C GLN A 96 6.33 -0.88 -13.09
N ALA A 97 7.31 -1.18 -12.24
CA ALA A 97 8.44 -2.06 -12.58
C ALA A 97 8.01 -3.51 -12.87
N ILE A 98 6.83 -3.93 -12.43
CA ILE A 98 6.25 -5.24 -12.75
C ILE A 98 5.14 -5.19 -13.81
N GLY A 99 4.94 -4.04 -14.46
CA GLY A 99 3.93 -3.87 -15.51
C GLY A 99 2.50 -3.88 -14.98
N ARG A 100 2.27 -3.38 -13.77
CA ARG A 100 0.96 -3.34 -13.11
C ARG A 100 0.60 -1.91 -12.70
N LYS A 101 -0.71 -1.66 -12.65
CA LYS A 101 -1.34 -0.47 -12.06
C LYS A 101 -2.33 -0.96 -11.00
N PRO A 102 -2.44 -0.30 -9.84
CA PRO A 102 -3.50 -0.66 -8.89
C PRO A 102 -4.87 -0.27 -9.45
N ASP A 103 -5.87 -1.08 -9.13
CA ASP A 103 -7.28 -0.77 -9.38
C ASP A 103 -7.78 0.27 -8.37
N VAL A 104 -7.25 0.20 -7.14
CA VAL A 104 -7.52 1.15 -6.06
C VAL A 104 -6.20 1.52 -5.38
N LEU A 105 -5.94 2.82 -5.25
CA LEU A 105 -4.82 3.38 -4.51
C LEU A 105 -5.31 4.09 -3.25
N VAL A 106 -4.80 3.66 -2.10
CA VAL A 106 -4.98 4.32 -0.81
C VAL A 106 -3.67 4.99 -0.44
N TYR A 107 -3.71 6.27 -0.07
CA TYR A 107 -2.55 6.98 0.45
C TYR A 107 -2.74 7.32 1.92
N VAL A 108 -1.77 6.94 2.75
CA VAL A 108 -1.84 7.09 4.20
C VAL A 108 -0.89 8.18 4.68
N THR A 109 -1.46 9.19 5.32
CA THR A 109 -0.73 10.25 6.01
C THR A 109 -0.82 10.07 7.52
N ARG A 110 0.18 10.60 8.23
CA ARG A 110 0.18 10.70 9.69
C ARG A 110 0.15 12.17 10.09
N LEU A 111 -0.74 12.50 11.02
CA LEU A 111 -0.74 13.79 11.72
C LEU A 111 0.55 13.93 12.54
N ASN A 112 1.23 15.07 12.39
CA ASN A 112 2.47 15.41 13.10
C ASN A 112 3.60 14.40 12.85
N ASN A 113 3.89 14.10 11.58
CA ASN A 113 4.97 13.17 11.23
C ASN A 113 6.34 13.79 11.60
N PRO A 114 7.09 13.25 12.57
CA PRO A 114 8.48 13.63 12.72
C PRO A 114 9.23 13.19 11.46
N ASN A 115 10.02 14.08 10.86
CA ASN A 115 10.85 13.75 9.71
C ASN A 115 11.74 12.55 10.08
N TYR A 116 11.50 11.42 9.41
CA TYR A 116 12.34 10.24 9.52
C TYR A 116 13.30 10.25 8.33
N ASP A 117 14.52 10.74 8.58
CA ASP A 117 15.45 11.22 7.55
C ASP A 117 16.07 10.11 6.66
N SER A 118 15.96 8.83 7.02
CA SER A 118 16.74 7.77 6.36
C SER A 118 16.39 7.49 4.90
N PHE A 119 15.17 7.82 4.46
CA PHE A 119 14.73 7.63 3.07
C PHE A 119 14.21 8.91 2.42
N ASP A 120 14.36 10.07 3.06
CA ASP A 120 13.65 11.30 2.65
C ASP A 120 14.00 11.73 1.22
N ALA A 121 15.27 11.69 0.83
CA ALA A 121 15.70 12.01 -0.52
C ALA A 121 15.14 11.04 -1.58
N VAL A 122 15.04 9.75 -1.25
CA VAL A 122 14.49 8.72 -2.15
C VAL A 122 12.98 8.90 -2.29
N LEU A 123 12.29 9.12 -1.17
CA LEU A 123 10.84 9.31 -1.13
C LEU A 123 10.42 10.62 -1.78
N THR A 124 11.19 11.69 -1.61
CA THR A 124 10.93 12.96 -2.29
C THR A 124 11.01 12.82 -3.81
N LYS A 125 12.03 12.13 -4.33
CA LYS A 125 12.14 11.83 -5.78
C LYS A 125 10.99 10.94 -6.27
N TYR A 126 10.62 9.94 -5.47
CA TYR A 126 9.48 9.08 -5.75
C TYR A 126 8.17 9.88 -5.82
N GLU A 127 7.90 10.73 -4.85
CA GLU A 127 6.68 11.55 -4.77
C GLU A 127 6.59 12.56 -5.92
N GLN A 128 7.72 13.16 -6.32
CA GLN A 128 7.78 14.03 -7.50
C GLN A 128 7.43 13.27 -8.79
N MET A 129 7.86 12.02 -8.91
CA MET A 129 7.66 11.22 -10.11
C MET A 129 6.27 10.58 -10.21
N PHE A 130 5.71 10.14 -9.08
CA PHE A 130 4.48 9.34 -9.06
C PHE A 130 3.28 10.06 -8.43
N ALA A 131 3.50 11.15 -7.70
CA ALA A 131 2.47 11.93 -7.00
C ALA A 131 1.44 11.06 -6.26
N PRO A 132 1.86 10.10 -5.40
CA PRO A 132 1.00 9.03 -4.89
C PRO A 132 -0.22 9.55 -4.12
N GLN A 133 -0.08 10.64 -3.38
CA GLN A 133 -1.20 11.28 -2.68
C GLN A 133 -2.25 11.85 -3.63
N ALA A 134 -1.80 12.57 -4.67
CA ALA A 134 -2.70 13.18 -5.65
C ALA A 134 -3.36 12.13 -6.54
N ALA A 135 -2.68 11.01 -6.81
CA ALA A 135 -3.21 9.88 -7.57
C ALA A 135 -4.16 8.98 -6.76
N ALA A 136 -4.25 9.15 -5.44
CA ALA A 136 -4.98 8.26 -4.57
C ALA A 136 -6.49 8.34 -4.81
N ASN A 137 -7.13 7.18 -4.81
CA ASN A 137 -8.58 7.07 -4.76
C ASN A 137 -9.12 7.42 -3.37
N VAL A 138 -8.36 7.08 -2.33
CA VAL A 138 -8.68 7.35 -0.93
C VAL A 138 -7.45 7.90 -0.23
N VAL A 139 -7.56 9.05 0.43
CA VAL A 139 -6.53 9.59 1.31
C VAL A 139 -6.99 9.41 2.76
N VAL A 140 -6.17 8.73 3.57
CA VAL A 140 -6.46 8.44 4.97
C VAL A 140 -5.45 9.16 5.84
N GLU A 141 -5.93 9.98 6.75
CA GLU A 141 -5.11 10.65 7.75
C GLU A 141 -5.25 9.95 9.10
N HIS A 142 -4.12 9.58 9.71
CA HIS A 142 -4.08 8.96 11.03
C HIS A 142 -3.45 9.88 12.08
N ALA A 143 -4.25 10.24 13.08
CA ALA A 143 -3.75 10.68 14.37
C ALA A 143 -3.43 9.45 15.23
N TRP A 144 -2.17 9.29 15.60
CA TRP A 144 -1.84 8.46 16.74
C TRP A 144 -2.16 9.29 17.99
N THR A 145 -3.22 8.93 18.69
CA THR A 145 -3.41 9.42 20.06
C THR A 145 -2.56 8.53 20.96
N ASP A 146 -1.59 9.14 21.63
CA ASP A 146 -0.76 8.50 22.66
C ASP A 146 -1.60 7.88 23.79
#